data_AF-A0A7R9VN30-F1
#
_entry.id   AF-A0A7R9VN30-F1
#
_cell.length_a   1.000
_cell.length_b   1.000
_cell.length_c   1.000
_cell.angle_alpha   90.00
_cell.angle_beta   90.00
_cell.angle_gamma   90.00
#
_symmetry.space_group_name_H-M   'P 1'
#
loop_
_entity.id
_entity.type
_entity.pdbx_description
1 polymer ?
#
loop_
_entity_poly.entity_id
_entity_poly.type
_entity_poly.pdbx_seq_one_letter_code
_entity_poly.pdbx_strand_id
1 'polypeptide(L)'
;AHADSRNSFALVEAAFRGHANVVELLLNAPHHAAHADCRAGDALIYAVKYGHADVARLLLGVAHHPAKADCQKGQALVCAARSGRTDLVKLLLSMPDHAAPADSCGGQALTEAAAQGNAEMIQALLNARRRVERADR
;
A
#
# COMPACT_ATOMS: atom_id res chain seq x y z
N ALA A 1 11.52 0.57 25.29
CA ALA A 1 10.24 0.45 24.56
C ALA A 1 9.73 1.76 23.92
N HIS A 2 10.26 2.97 24.23
CA HIS A 2 9.70 4.26 23.75
C HIS A 2 10.27 4.83 22.43
N ALA A 3 11.27 4.19 21.82
CA ALA A 3 11.83 4.67 20.54
C ALA A 3 10.99 4.20 19.34
N ASP A 4 10.53 2.95 19.40
CA ASP A 4 9.78 2.31 18.32
C ASP A 4 8.42 2.99 18.05
N SER A 5 7.72 3.44 19.10
CA SER A 5 6.42 4.12 18.95
C SER A 5 6.53 5.54 18.38
N ARG A 6 7.60 6.29 18.71
CA ARG A 6 7.84 7.64 18.17
C ARG A 6 8.26 7.58 16.71
N ASN A 7 9.12 6.63 16.35
CA ASN A 7 9.58 6.47 14.97
C ASN A 7 8.46 5.94 14.07
N SER A 8 7.60 5.05 14.59
CA SER A 8 6.36 4.65 13.91
C SER A 8 5.42 5.83 13.66
N PHE A 9 5.24 6.74 14.62
CA PHE A 9 4.42 7.93 14.43
C PHE A 9 5.03 8.90 13.41
N ALA A 10 6.34 9.14 13.50
CA ALA A 10 7.07 9.96 12.54
C ALA A 10 6.99 9.39 11.12
N LEU A 11 7.07 8.07 10.96
CA LEU A 11 6.94 7.40 9.67
C LEU A 11 5.54 7.60 9.09
N VAL A 12 4.50 7.44 9.90
CA VAL A 12 3.11 7.68 9.47
C VAL A 12 2.90 9.14 9.05
N GLU A 13 3.41 10.10 9.82
CA GLU A 13 3.30 11.52 9.48
C GLU A 13 4.06 11.87 8.20
N ALA A 14 5.28 11.37 8.04
CA ALA A 14 6.07 11.56 6.81
C ALA A 14 5.36 10.96 5.60
N ALA A 15 4.76 9.77 5.75
CA ALA A 15 4.02 9.10 4.68
C ALA A 15 2.73 9.84 4.33
N PHE A 16 2.02 10.39 5.32
CA PHE A 16 0.86 11.26 5.12
C PHE A 16 1.21 12.51 4.31
N ARG A 17 2.36 13.14 4.62
CA ARG A 17 2.83 14.36 3.93
C ARG A 17 3.56 14.11 2.60
N GLY A 18 3.88 12.85 2.27
CA GLY A 18 4.61 12.51 1.05
C GLY A 18 6.11 12.83 1.12
N HIS A 19 6.70 12.86 2.31
CA HIS A 19 8.12 13.18 2.49
C HIS A 19 8.98 11.93 2.27
N ALA A 20 9.16 11.53 1.02
CA ALA A 20 9.86 10.30 0.63
C ALA A 20 11.29 10.22 1.20
N ASN A 21 12.04 11.31 1.17
CA ASN A 21 13.38 11.39 1.77
C ASN A 21 13.37 11.12 3.29
N VAL A 22 12.37 11.64 4.02
CA VAL A 22 12.23 11.41 5.46
C VAL A 22 11.82 9.96 5.73
N VAL A 23 10.92 9.41 4.91
CA VAL A 23 10.54 7.99 4.98
C VAL A 23 11.75 7.09 4.79
N GLU A 24 12.56 7.33 3.76
CA GLU A 24 13.79 6.57 3.51
C GLU A 24 14.77 6.63 4.68
N LEU A 25 14.97 7.82 5.27
CA LEU A 25 15.83 7.98 6.45
C LEU A 25 15.29 7.22 7.67
N LEU A 26 13.98 7.25 7.91
CA LEU A 26 13.36 6.56 9.05
C LEU A 26 13.41 5.04 8.90
N LEU A 27 13.28 4.52 7.68
CA LEU A 27 13.35 3.08 7.38
C LEU A 27 14.79 2.54 7.41
N ASN A 28 15.77 3.36 7.04
CA ASN A 28 17.18 2.94 6.96
C ASN A 28 18.04 3.44 8.12
N ALA A 29 17.44 3.94 9.21
CA ALA A 29 18.19 4.43 10.35
C ALA A 29 19.03 3.29 10.97
N PRO A 30 20.35 3.50 11.21
CA PRO A 30 21.23 2.44 11.70
C PRO A 30 20.83 1.93 13.09
N HIS A 31 20.14 2.76 13.86
CA HIS A 31 19.56 2.41 15.15
C HIS A 31 18.10 2.86 15.18
N HIS A 32 17.23 1.99 15.70
CA HIS A 32 15.81 2.27 15.85
C HIS A 32 15.09 2.61 14.53
N ALA A 33 15.47 1.96 13.42
CA ALA A 33 14.69 2.04 12.18
C ALA A 33 13.21 1.77 12.46
N ALA A 34 12.34 2.57 11.84
CA ALA A 34 10.90 2.33 11.88
C ALA A 34 10.57 1.11 11.01
N HIS A 35 9.56 0.35 11.41
CA HIS A 35 9.04 -0.74 10.60
C HIS A 35 7.99 -0.21 9.61
N ALA A 36 8.08 -0.58 8.32
CA ALA A 36 7.13 -0.08 7.32
C ALA A 36 5.71 -0.65 7.52
N ASP A 37 5.58 -1.81 8.17
CA ASP A 37 4.32 -2.41 8.60
C ASP A 37 3.81 -1.88 9.96
N CYS A 38 4.45 -0.85 10.53
CA CYS A 38 4.03 -0.28 11.81
C CYS A 38 2.56 0.15 11.81
N ARG A 39 1.95 0.11 13.00
CA ARG A 39 0.54 0.48 13.21
C ARG A 39 -0.40 -0.22 12.21
N ALA A 40 -0.13 -1.50 11.93
CA ALA A 40 -0.88 -2.30 10.97
C ALA A 40 -0.88 -1.75 9.53
N GLY A 41 0.20 -1.08 9.10
CA GLY A 41 0.36 -0.57 7.74
C GLY A 41 -0.24 0.82 7.49
N ASP A 42 -0.52 1.59 8.55
CA ASP A 42 -1.07 2.96 8.43
C ASP A 42 -0.25 3.83 7.48
N ALA A 43 1.09 3.75 7.53
CA ALA A 43 1.97 4.54 6.67
C ALA A 43 1.68 4.30 5.18
N LEU A 44 1.48 3.04 4.77
CA LEU A 44 1.14 2.68 3.40
C LEU A 44 -0.25 3.19 3.02
N ILE A 45 -1.23 3.05 3.91
CA ILE A 45 -2.60 3.50 3.67
C ILE A 45 -2.64 5.02 3.46
N TYR A 46 -1.93 5.79 4.28
CA TYR A 46 -1.86 7.24 4.12
C TYR A 46 -1.11 7.65 2.86
N ALA A 47 0.04 7.04 2.59
CA ALA A 47 0.77 7.28 1.35
C ALA A 47 -0.12 7.04 0.13
N VAL A 48 -0.89 5.94 0.11
CA VAL A 48 -1.78 5.60 -1.00
C VAL A 48 -2.99 6.52 -1.09
N LYS A 49 -3.64 6.82 0.04
CA LYS A 49 -4.82 7.70 0.10
C LYS A 49 -4.52 9.12 -0.40
N TYR A 50 -3.36 9.65 -0.05
CA TYR A 50 -2.88 10.95 -0.54
C TYR A 50 -2.00 10.82 -1.80
N GLY A 51 -1.86 9.58 -2.27
CA GLY A 51 -1.15 9.04 -3.42
C GLY A 51 0.24 9.59 -3.70
N HIS A 52 1.04 9.49 -2.66
CA HIS A 52 2.50 9.55 -2.69
C HIS A 52 3.03 8.19 -3.15
N ALA A 53 3.06 7.98 -4.46
CA ALA A 53 3.43 6.70 -5.06
C ALA A 53 4.91 6.32 -4.85
N ASP A 54 5.77 7.31 -4.71
CA ASP A 54 7.16 7.18 -4.28
C ASP A 54 7.27 6.64 -2.85
N VAL A 55 6.53 7.21 -1.91
CA VAL A 55 6.46 6.71 -0.53
C VAL A 55 5.90 5.30 -0.48
N ALA A 56 4.83 5.01 -1.22
CA ALA A 56 4.25 3.67 -1.27
C ALA A 56 5.27 2.64 -1.77
N ARG A 57 6.08 2.98 -2.80
CA ARG A 57 7.17 2.12 -3.29
C ARG A 57 8.25 1.89 -2.23
N LEU A 58 8.68 2.93 -1.51
CA LEU A 58 9.66 2.79 -0.43
C LEU A 58 9.17 1.85 0.68
N LEU A 59 7.92 2.04 1.13
CA LEU A 59 7.33 1.23 2.19
C LEU A 59 7.17 -0.24 1.78
N LEU A 60 6.81 -0.51 0.53
CA LEU A 60 6.63 -1.87 0.00
C LEU A 60 7.97 -2.55 -0.35
N GLY A 61 9.02 -1.76 -0.64
CA GLY A 61 10.30 -2.25 -1.16
C GLY A 61 11.45 -2.27 -0.16
N VAL A 62 11.24 -1.85 1.10
CA VAL A 62 12.30 -1.89 2.12
C VAL A 62 12.69 -3.34 2.44
N ALA A 63 14.00 -3.59 2.55
CA ALA A 63 14.54 -4.93 2.75
C ALA A 63 14.14 -5.57 4.10
N HIS A 64 13.90 -4.74 5.12
CA HIS A 64 13.55 -5.19 6.46
C HIS A 64 12.17 -4.67 6.86
N HIS A 65 11.28 -5.59 7.23
CA HIS A 65 9.90 -5.29 7.64
C HIS A 65 9.12 -4.43 6.62
N PRO A 66 9.01 -4.87 5.35
CA PRO A 66 8.21 -4.16 4.36
C PRO A 66 6.74 -4.10 4.76
N ALA A 67 6.09 -3.02 4.34
CA ALA A 67 4.64 -2.94 4.42
C ALA A 67 4.01 -4.03 3.53
N LYS A 68 2.89 -4.58 3.98
CA LYS A 68 2.12 -5.54 3.17
C LYS A 68 1.04 -4.81 2.39
N ALA A 69 0.89 -5.09 1.09
CA ALA A 69 -0.14 -4.41 0.30
C ALA A 69 -1.56 -4.83 0.73
N ASP A 70 -1.72 -6.02 1.30
CA ASP A 70 -2.95 -6.53 1.91
C ASP A 70 -3.18 -6.05 3.37
N CYS A 71 -2.41 -5.05 3.84
CA CYS A 71 -2.59 -4.49 5.18
C CYS A 71 -4.04 -4.07 5.45
N GLN A 72 -4.49 -4.30 6.68
CA GLN A 72 -5.88 -4.06 7.10
C GLN A 72 -6.91 -4.69 6.14
N LYS A 73 -6.63 -5.92 5.66
CA LYS A 73 -7.46 -6.67 4.69
C LYS A 73 -7.53 -6.02 3.29
N GLY A 74 -6.46 -5.33 2.90
CA GLY A 74 -6.31 -4.64 1.62
C GLY A 74 -6.96 -3.27 1.57
N GLN A 75 -7.04 -2.58 2.71
CA GLN A 75 -7.60 -1.23 2.81
C GLN A 75 -6.84 -0.21 1.93
N ALA A 76 -5.53 -0.41 1.73
CA ALA A 76 -4.73 0.40 0.81
C ALA A 76 -5.27 0.33 -0.63
N LEU A 77 -5.63 -0.86 -1.11
CA LEU A 77 -6.19 -1.06 -2.47
C LEU A 77 -7.53 -0.33 -2.63
N VAL A 78 -8.41 -0.41 -1.62
CA VAL A 78 -9.68 0.32 -1.60
C VAL A 78 -9.46 1.83 -1.60
N CYS A 79 -8.52 2.34 -0.80
CA CYS A 79 -8.19 3.77 -0.78
C CYS A 79 -7.66 4.25 -2.14
N ALA A 80 -6.77 3.50 -2.78
CA ALA A 80 -6.26 3.82 -4.12
C ALA A 80 -7.40 3.90 -5.14
N ALA A 81 -8.30 2.90 -5.13
CA ALA A 81 -9.43 2.83 -6.03
C ALA A 81 -10.40 3.98 -5.83
N ARG A 82 -10.81 4.24 -4.59
CA ARG A 82 -11.71 5.35 -4.23
C ARG A 82 -11.12 6.72 -4.57
N SER A 83 -9.80 6.87 -4.52
CA SER A 83 -9.11 8.10 -4.91
C SER A 83 -8.81 8.19 -6.41
N GLY A 84 -9.24 7.21 -7.22
CA GLY A 84 -9.03 7.21 -8.68
C GLY A 84 -7.60 6.96 -9.11
N ARG A 85 -6.72 6.48 -8.22
CA ARG A 85 -5.29 6.36 -8.47
C ARG A 85 -4.92 5.01 -9.09
N THR A 86 -5.15 4.89 -10.40
CA THR A 86 -4.91 3.65 -11.16
C THR A 86 -3.47 3.15 -11.06
N ASP A 87 -2.50 4.06 -11.02
CA ASP A 87 -1.07 3.76 -10.87
C ASP A 87 -0.75 3.05 -9.54
N LEU A 88 -1.35 3.51 -8.44
CA LEU A 88 -1.22 2.91 -7.13
C LEU A 88 -1.98 1.58 -7.01
N VAL A 89 -3.14 1.47 -7.64
CA VAL A 89 -3.83 0.16 -7.77
C VAL A 89 -2.91 -0.84 -8.45
N LYS A 90 -2.30 -0.48 -9.59
CA LYS A 90 -1.35 -1.35 -10.29
C LYS A 90 -0.14 -1.69 -9.43
N LEU A 91 0.42 -0.71 -8.70
CA LEU A 91 1.53 -0.93 -7.77
C LEU A 91 1.16 -2.02 -6.75
N LEU A 92 0.05 -1.85 -6.03
CA LEU A 92 -0.39 -2.76 -4.96
C LEU A 92 -0.73 -4.16 -5.46
N LEU A 93 -1.19 -4.29 -6.71
CA LEU A 93 -1.49 -5.58 -7.35
C LEU A 93 -0.24 -6.27 -7.95
N SER A 94 0.85 -5.53 -8.14
CA SER A 94 2.07 -6.00 -8.81
C SER A 94 3.15 -6.49 -7.84
N MET A 95 2.94 -6.41 -6.53
CA MET A 95 3.92 -6.82 -5.54
C MET A 95 4.09 -8.35 -5.53
N PRO A 96 5.28 -8.89 -5.82
CA PRO A 96 5.48 -10.33 -6.03
C PRO A 96 5.19 -11.17 -4.77
N ASP A 97 5.56 -10.67 -3.59
CA ASP A 97 5.46 -11.47 -2.36
C ASP A 97 4.22 -11.13 -1.51
N HIS A 98 3.63 -9.95 -1.72
CA HIS A 98 2.58 -9.39 -0.85
C HIS A 98 1.53 -8.58 -1.62
N ALA A 99 1.15 -8.98 -2.84
CA ALA A 99 0.06 -8.31 -3.57
C ALA A 99 -1.23 -8.32 -2.76
N ALA A 100 -1.97 -7.22 -2.80
CA ALA A 100 -3.32 -7.19 -2.26
C ALA A 100 -4.23 -8.09 -3.12
N PRO A 101 -5.00 -9.01 -2.53
CA PRO A 101 -6.03 -9.73 -3.27
C PRO A 101 -6.96 -8.73 -3.96
N ALA A 102 -7.29 -8.94 -5.23
CA ALA A 102 -8.15 -8.02 -5.97
C ALA A 102 -9.58 -7.93 -5.40
N ASP A 103 -10.00 -8.94 -4.64
CA ASP A 103 -11.24 -9.04 -3.88
C ASP A 103 -11.10 -8.59 -2.41
N SER A 104 -10.00 -7.92 -2.06
CA SER A 104 -9.80 -7.28 -0.76
C SER A 104 -11.03 -6.45 -0.35
N CYS A 105 -11.36 -6.49 0.95
CA CYS A 105 -12.58 -5.91 1.50
C CYS A 105 -13.87 -6.33 0.75
N GLY A 106 -13.93 -7.56 0.22
CA GLY A 106 -15.10 -8.07 -0.49
C GLY A 106 -15.30 -7.49 -1.89
N GLY A 107 -14.21 -7.09 -2.56
CA GLY A 107 -14.26 -6.52 -3.92
C GLY A 107 -14.64 -5.05 -3.97
N GLN A 108 -14.59 -4.34 -2.84
CA GLN A 108 -14.92 -2.90 -2.77
C GLN A 108 -14.12 -2.06 -3.76
N ALA A 109 -12.83 -2.39 -3.99
CA ALA A 109 -12.01 -1.67 -4.96
C ALA A 109 -12.60 -1.72 -6.39
N LEU A 110 -13.23 -2.84 -6.77
CA LEU A 110 -13.90 -2.98 -8.07
C LEU A 110 -15.18 -2.15 -8.13
N THR A 111 -15.96 -2.12 -7.04
CA THR A 111 -17.16 -1.28 -6.92
C THR A 111 -16.81 0.21 -7.04
N GLU A 112 -15.75 0.66 -6.38
CA GLU A 112 -15.27 2.05 -6.46
C GLU A 112 -14.79 2.39 -7.88
N ALA A 113 -14.04 1.50 -8.52
CA ALA A 113 -13.60 1.68 -9.91
C ALA A 113 -14.78 1.77 -10.88
N ALA A 114 -15.82 0.96 -10.68
CA ALA A 114 -17.06 0.98 -11.46
C ALA A 114 -17.86 2.27 -11.24
N ALA A 115 -17.99 2.72 -10.00
CA ALA A 115 -18.68 3.97 -9.66
C ALA A 115 -18.03 5.20 -10.33
N GLN A 116 -16.71 5.17 -10.52
CA GLN A 116 -15.95 6.21 -11.21
C GLN A 116 -15.89 6.03 -12.73
N GLY A 117 -16.37 4.91 -13.28
CA GLY A 117 -16.24 4.59 -14.71
C GLY A 117 -14.80 4.36 -15.19
N ASN A 118 -13.88 4.00 -14.29
CA ASN A 118 -12.46 3.84 -14.62
C ASN A 118 -12.17 2.44 -15.20
N ALA A 119 -12.37 2.33 -16.52
CA ALA A 119 -12.19 1.07 -17.26
C ALA A 119 -10.78 0.47 -17.11
N GLU A 120 -9.75 1.30 -17.05
CA GLU A 120 -8.37 0.84 -16.89
C GLU A 120 -8.15 0.18 -15.53
N MET A 121 -8.67 0.78 -14.46
CA MET A 121 -8.59 0.24 -13.11
C MET A 121 -9.38 -1.07 -12.97
N ILE A 122 -10.58 -1.14 -13.56
CA ILE A 122 -11.38 -2.36 -13.63
C ILE A 122 -10.57 -3.48 -14.31
N GLN A 123 -9.96 -3.19 -15.45
CA GLN A 123 -9.16 -4.17 -16.18
C GLN A 123 -7.96 -4.65 -15.35
N ALA A 124 -7.30 -3.76 -14.61
CA ALA A 124 -6.19 -4.11 -13.73
C ALA A 124 -6.64 -5.07 -12.61
N LEU A 125 -7.76 -4.76 -11.94
CA LEU A 125 -8.33 -5.59 -10.86
C LEU A 125 -8.77 -6.98 -11.37
N LEU A 126 -9.47 -7.04 -12.50
CA LEU A 126 -9.91 -8.32 -13.09
C LEU A 126 -8.73 -9.17 -13.56
N ASN A 127 -7.68 -8.54 -14.12
CA ASN A 127 -6.47 -9.25 -14.51
C ASN A 127 -5.73 -9.82 -13.30
N ALA A 128 -5.61 -9.06 -12.22
CA ALA A 128 -5.00 -9.55 -10.99
C ALA A 128 -5.77 -10.74 -10.40
N ARG A 129 -7.11 -10.67 -10.34
CA ARG A 129 -7.96 -11.79 -9.89
C ARG A 129 -7.70 -13.07 -10.68
N ARG A 130 -7.68 -12.98 -12.02
CA ARG A 130 -7.43 -14.14 -12.89
C ARG A 130 -6.03 -14.75 -12.72
N ARG A 131 -5.04 -13.97 -12.30
CA ARG A 131 -3.68 -14.48 -12.04
C ARG A 131 -3.67 -15.38 -10.81
N VAL A 132 -4.36 -14.97 -9.75
CA VAL A 132 -4.50 -15.77 -8.52
C VAL A 132 -5.25 -17.07 -8.81
N GLU A 133 -6.41 -17.00 -9.49
CA GLU A 133 -7.22 -18.18 -9.84
C GLU A 133 -6.47 -19.22 -10.71
N ARG A 134 -5.45 -18.79 -11.46
CA ARG A 134 -4.58 -19.69 -12.23
C ARG A 134 -3.41 -20.25 -11.43
N ALA A 135 -2.93 -19.54 -10.42
CA ALA A 135 -1.86 -20.00 -9.55
C ALA A 135 -2.35 -21.08 -8.57
N ASP A 136 -3.64 -21.06 -8.22
CA ASP A 136 -4.27 -22.01 -7.29
C ASP A 136 -4.77 -23.33 -7.96
N ARG A 137 -4.54 -23.52 -9.27
CA ARG A 137 -4.90 -24.72 -10.04
C ARG A 137 -3.69 -25.56 -10.38
#